data_AF-A0A6C0JMN7-F1
#
_entry.id   AF-A0A6C0JMN7-F1
#
_cell.length_a   1.000
_cell.length_b   1.000
_cell.length_c   1.000
_cell.angle_alpha   90.00
_cell.angle_beta   90.00
_cell.angle_gamma   90.00
#
_symmetry.space_group_name_H-M   'P 1'
#
loop_
_entity.id
_entity.type
_entity.pdbx_description
1 polymer ?
#
loop_
_entity_poly.entity_id
_entity_poly.type
_entity_poly.pdbx_seq_one_letter_code
_entity_poly.pdbx_strand_id
1 'polypeptide(L)'
;MLWVNNNLLKYQKFRDIFRETFDGTFLDLSKVSPSQLANEVDSIINHHTNCCVFLGYLEPGWMLESSHQTRIRKLFRKFPVAITTHFIESLPFSWKNEIDTFYTDAPLNKNGKANSVNNGSSIQE
;
A
#
# COMPACT_ATOMS: atom_id res chain seq x y z
N MET A 1 -5.12 -6.51 1.78
CA MET A 1 -5.47 -5.19 1.29
C MET A 1 -4.22 -4.32 1.17
N LEU A 2 -3.67 -4.23 -0.04
CA LEU A 2 -2.50 -3.41 -0.36
C LEU A 2 -2.92 -2.19 -1.20
N TRP A 3 -2.53 -1.00 -0.74
CA TRP A 3 -2.70 0.27 -1.41
C TRP A 3 -1.37 0.67 -2.06
N VAL A 4 -1.40 1.04 -3.33
CA VAL A 4 -0.18 1.33 -4.08
C VAL A 4 -0.31 2.68 -4.76
N ASN A 5 0.69 3.54 -4.57
CA ASN A 5 0.84 4.78 -5.31
C ASN A 5 2.07 4.69 -6.22
N ASN A 6 1.92 5.07 -7.50
CA ASN A 6 3.02 5.08 -8.45
C ASN A 6 3.71 6.44 -8.62
N ASN A 7 3.17 7.48 -7.99
CA ASN A 7 3.64 8.85 -8.14
C ASN A 7 4.37 9.34 -6.89
N LEU A 8 5.70 9.41 -6.96
CA LEU A 8 6.55 9.89 -5.87
C LEU A 8 6.24 11.33 -5.44
N LEU A 9 5.79 12.19 -6.36
CA LEU A 9 5.46 13.58 -6.06
C LEU A 9 4.24 13.69 -5.12
N LYS A 10 3.40 12.66 -5.07
CA LYS A 10 2.21 12.60 -4.22
C LYS A 10 2.41 11.77 -2.96
N TYR A 11 3.64 11.39 -2.64
CA TYR A 11 3.96 10.56 -1.49
C TYR A 11 3.27 11.00 -0.19
N GLN A 12 3.41 12.28 0.17
CA GLN A 12 2.82 12.82 1.41
C GLN A 12 1.30 12.81 1.36
N LYS A 13 0.73 13.30 0.25
CA LYS A 13 -0.72 13.30 0.05
C LYS A 13 -1.31 11.88 0.12
N PHE A 14 -0.66 10.91 -0.49
CA PHE A 14 -1.08 9.51 -0.46
C PHE A 14 -1.01 8.93 0.95
N ARG A 15 0.06 9.21 1.69
CA ARG A 15 0.21 8.83 3.09
C ARG A 15 -0.92 9.39 3.95
N ASP A 16 -1.23 10.67 3.80
CA ASP A 16 -2.24 11.34 4.61
C ASP A 16 -3.65 10.80 4.29
N ILE A 17 -3.98 10.63 3.00
CA ILE A 17 -5.24 9.99 2.57
C ILE A 17 -5.37 8.58 3.17
N PHE A 18 -4.31 7.77 3.07
CA PHE A 18 -4.32 6.42 3.60
C PHE A 18 -4.52 6.41 5.12
N ARG A 19 -3.85 7.31 5.85
CA ARG A 19 -4.02 7.46 7.29
C ARG A 19 -5.45 7.88 7.67
N GLU A 20 -6.05 8.79 6.93
CA GLU A 20 -7.41 9.27 7.18
C GLU A 20 -8.50 8.24 6.82
N THR A 21 -8.19 7.29 5.94
CA THR A 21 -9.13 6.26 5.47
C THR A 21 -9.37 5.16 6.51
N PHE A 22 -8.39 4.87 7.35
CA PHE A 22 -8.45 3.73 8.28
C PHE A 22 -8.40 4.19 9.74
N ASP A 23 -9.40 3.77 10.51
CA ASP A 23 -9.40 3.94 11.96
C ASP A 23 -8.39 3.00 12.62
N GLY A 24 -7.75 3.48 13.70
CA GLY A 24 -6.85 2.69 14.53
C GLY A 24 -5.42 3.22 14.59
N THR A 25 -4.48 2.36 14.97
CA THR A 25 -3.08 2.75 15.10
C THR A 25 -2.44 2.87 13.72
N PHE A 26 -1.96 4.05 13.38
CA PHE A 26 -1.18 4.28 12.16
C PHE A 26 0.31 4.04 12.42
N LEU A 27 0.88 3.07 11.73
CA LEU A 27 2.30 2.70 11.84
C LEU A 27 3.05 3.13 10.58
N ASP A 28 4.00 4.04 10.73
CA ASP A 28 4.81 4.58 9.64
C ASP A 28 6.19 3.94 9.63
N LEU A 29 6.43 3.03 8.68
CA LEU A 29 7.70 2.33 8.51
C LEU A 29 8.57 2.94 7.40
N SER A 30 8.21 4.12 6.90
CA SER A 30 8.93 4.76 5.78
C SER A 30 10.41 5.02 6.01
N LYS A 31 10.84 5.05 7.28
CA LYS A 31 12.23 5.26 7.70
C LYS A 31 12.95 3.98 8.12
N VAL A 32 12.25 2.84 8.12
CA VAL A 32 12.84 1.55 8.47
C VAL A 32 13.70 1.06 7.32
N SER A 33 14.91 0.60 7.63
CA SER A 33 15.81 0.04 6.61
C SER A 33 15.20 -1.21 5.96
N PRO A 34 15.37 -1.42 4.64
CA PRO A 34 14.82 -2.60 3.97
C PRO A 34 15.29 -3.94 4.59
N SER A 35 16.52 -3.97 5.12
CA SER A 35 17.08 -5.12 5.84
C SER A 35 16.36 -5.45 7.14
N GLN A 36 15.77 -4.46 7.82
CA GLN A 36 15.05 -4.64 9.09
C GLN A 36 13.53 -4.73 8.89
N LEU A 37 13.03 -4.30 7.74
CA LEU A 37 11.60 -4.18 7.46
C LEU A 37 10.85 -5.49 7.71
N ALA A 38 11.40 -6.64 7.31
CA ALA A 38 10.76 -7.92 7.53
C ALA A 38 10.59 -8.28 9.02
N ASN A 39 11.54 -7.86 9.88
CA ASN A 39 11.46 -8.11 11.32
C ASN A 39 10.43 -7.20 11.98
N GLU A 40 10.40 -5.92 11.61
CA GLU A 40 9.36 -4.98 12.07
C GLU A 40 7.97 -5.45 11.67
N VAL A 41 7.82 -5.92 10.43
CA VAL A 41 6.55 -6.44 9.94
C VAL A 41 6.09 -7.67 10.72
N ASP A 42 6.98 -8.62 11.02
CA ASP A 42 6.63 -9.77 11.84
C ASP A 42 6.25 -9.36 13.27
N SER A 43 6.94 -8.38 13.86
CA SER A 43 6.58 -7.81 15.15
C SER A 43 5.16 -7.23 15.13
N ILE A 44 4.83 -6.44 14.10
CA ILE A 44 3.51 -5.85 13.94
C ILE A 44 2.42 -6.92 13.82
N ILE A 45 2.67 -7.95 13.01
CA ILE A 45 1.74 -9.07 12.84
C ILE A 45 1.48 -9.78 14.17
N ASN A 46 2.50 -9.94 15.02
CA ASN A 46 2.34 -10.69 16.26
C ASN A 46 1.72 -9.87 17.40
N HIS A 47 1.98 -8.57 17.45
CA HIS A 47 1.61 -7.75 18.62
C HIS A 47 0.40 -6.85 18.40
N HIS A 48 0.08 -6.48 17.16
CA HIS A 48 -1.07 -5.62 16.89
C HIS A 48 -2.31 -6.43 16.52
N THR A 49 -3.47 -5.93 16.97
CA THR A 49 -4.79 -6.49 16.66
C THR A 49 -5.54 -5.63 15.64
N ASN A 50 -5.40 -4.31 15.70
CA ASN A 50 -5.99 -3.37 14.76
C ASN A 50 -5.02 -2.21 14.45
N CYS A 51 -4.49 -2.15 13.24
CA CYS A 51 -3.60 -1.10 12.77
C CYS A 51 -3.63 -0.97 11.24
N CYS A 52 -3.15 0.16 10.73
CA CYS A 52 -2.83 0.36 9.32
C CYS A 52 -1.35 0.71 9.18
N VAL A 53 -0.69 0.19 8.15
CA VAL A 53 0.77 0.29 8.01
C VAL A 53 1.15 1.01 6.72
N PHE A 54 1.99 2.02 6.83
CA PHE A 54 2.58 2.70 5.70
C PHE A 54 4.04 2.28 5.56
N LEU A 55 4.36 1.51 4.52
CA LEU A 55 5.73 1.05 4.25
C LEU A 55 6.61 2.14 3.62
N GLY A 56 6.01 3.23 3.15
CA GLY A 56 6.74 4.28 2.46
C GLY A 56 7.18 3.89 1.06
N TYR A 57 8.34 4.41 0.64
CA TYR A 57 8.87 4.13 -0.69
C TYR A 57 9.60 2.79 -0.67
N LEU A 58 9.20 1.89 -1.56
CA LEU A 58 9.78 0.56 -1.64
C LEU A 58 9.68 0.02 -3.06
N GLU A 59 10.79 -0.51 -3.57
CA GLU A 59 10.83 -1.31 -4.79
C GLU A 59 11.17 -2.75 -4.44
N PRO A 60 10.19 -3.62 -4.17
CA PRO A 60 10.45 -4.93 -3.59
C PRO A 60 11.34 -5.82 -4.46
N GLY A 61 11.27 -5.67 -5.79
CA GLY A 61 12.12 -6.39 -6.74
C GLY A 61 13.61 -6.07 -6.64
N TRP A 62 13.99 -4.91 -6.09
CA TRP A 62 15.39 -4.50 -5.93
C TRP A 62 15.82 -4.33 -4.48
N MET A 63 14.91 -3.93 -3.59
CA MET A 63 15.19 -3.55 -2.21
C MET A 63 14.99 -4.70 -1.21
N LEU A 64 14.31 -5.78 -1.61
CA LEU A 64 13.98 -6.89 -0.72
C LEU A 64 14.44 -8.24 -1.28
N GLU A 65 14.99 -9.06 -0.40
CA GLU A 65 15.20 -10.48 -0.65
C GLU A 65 13.86 -11.22 -0.80
N SER A 66 13.84 -12.32 -1.56
CA SER A 66 12.64 -13.13 -1.79
C SER A 66 12.02 -13.67 -0.49
N SER A 67 12.85 -13.95 0.52
CA SER A 67 12.43 -14.34 1.86
C SER A 67 11.63 -13.23 2.56
N HIS A 68 12.11 -11.99 2.48
CA HIS A 68 11.48 -10.81 3.04
C HIS A 68 10.16 -10.49 2.34
N GLN A 69 10.13 -10.59 1.00
CA GLN A 69 8.90 -10.41 0.22
C GLN A 69 7.78 -11.35 0.67
N THR A 70 8.12 -12.61 0.96
CA THR A 70 7.17 -13.64 1.42
C THR A 70 6.67 -13.33 2.83
N ARG A 71 7.54 -12.90 3.75
CA ARG A 71 7.17 -12.52 5.12
C ARG A 71 6.24 -11.31 5.12
N ILE A 72 6.61 -10.24 4.39
CA ILE A 72 5.83 -9.00 4.34
C ILE A 72 4.44 -9.22 3.73
N ARG A 73 4.29 -10.17 2.79
CA ARG A 73 2.97 -10.52 2.23
C ARG A 73 1.93 -10.89 3.31
N LYS A 74 2.35 -11.48 4.43
CA LYS A 74 1.45 -11.82 5.54
C LYS A 74 0.80 -10.58 6.15
N LEU A 75 1.50 -9.45 6.13
CA LEU A 75 0.99 -8.17 6.63
C LEU A 75 -0.21 -7.70 5.82
N PHE A 76 -0.13 -7.78 4.49
CA PHE A 76 -1.21 -7.34 3.59
C PHE A 76 -2.51 -8.11 3.83
N ARG A 77 -2.40 -9.37 4.24
CA ARG A 77 -3.57 -10.23 4.51
C ARG A 77 -4.21 -9.94 5.86
N LYS A 78 -3.46 -9.34 6.80
CA LYS A 78 -3.94 -9.06 8.15
C LYS A 78 -4.38 -7.61 8.34
N PHE A 79 -3.69 -6.66 7.70
CA PHE A 79 -3.92 -5.23 7.90
C PHE A 79 -4.03 -4.47 6.58
N PRO A 80 -4.68 -3.29 6.57
CA PRO A 80 -4.48 -2.29 5.53
C PRO A 80 -3.00 -1.91 5.46
N VAL A 81 -2.41 -1.99 4.27
CA VAL A 81 -1.03 -1.58 4.04
C VAL A 81 -0.93 -0.68 2.83
N ALA A 82 -0.14 0.38 2.92
CA ALA A 82 0.16 1.26 1.80
C ALA A 82 1.66 1.30 1.47
N ILE A 83 1.96 1.30 0.17
CA ILE A 83 3.30 1.44 -0.40
C ILE A 83 3.32 2.50 -1.50
N THR A 84 4.46 3.16 -1.65
CA THR A 84 4.77 3.94 -2.85
C THR A 84 5.89 3.24 -3.60
N THR A 85 5.73 3.03 -4.89
CA THR A 85 6.74 2.42 -5.78
C THR A 85 6.74 3.21 -7.07
N HIS A 86 7.89 3.49 -7.65
CA HIS A 86 7.95 4.13 -8.96
C HIS A 86 7.70 3.10 -10.08
N PHE A 87 8.18 1.87 -9.90
CA PHE A 87 8.12 0.81 -10.89
C PHE A 87 7.15 -0.30 -10.45
N ILE A 88 5.91 -0.24 -10.91
CA ILE A 88 4.89 -1.26 -10.57
C ILE A 88 5.30 -2.66 -11.01
N GLU A 89 6.09 -2.74 -12.07
CA GLU A 89 6.69 -3.96 -12.59
C GLU A 89 7.58 -4.63 -11.54
N SER A 90 8.21 -3.86 -10.65
CA SER A 90 9.07 -4.32 -9.56
C SER A 90 8.31 -5.07 -8.47
N LEU A 91 6.98 -4.88 -8.39
CA LEU A 91 6.16 -5.62 -7.44
C LEU A 91 6.12 -7.12 -7.83
N PRO A 92 6.43 -8.02 -6.89
CA PRO A 92 6.28 -9.45 -7.09
C PRO A 92 4.84 -9.76 -7.49
N PHE A 93 4.66 -10.74 -8.38
CA PHE A 93 3.32 -11.16 -8.80
C PHE A 93 2.42 -11.50 -7.61
N SER A 94 3.00 -12.08 -6.56
CA SER A 94 2.31 -12.39 -5.31
C SER A 94 1.78 -11.16 -4.56
N TRP A 95 2.40 -9.99 -4.72
CA TRP A 95 1.96 -8.72 -4.12
C TRP A 95 0.95 -8.03 -5.01
N LYS A 96 1.11 -8.10 -6.34
CA LYS A 96 0.15 -7.57 -7.31
C LYS A 96 -1.26 -8.12 -7.10
N ASN A 97 -1.37 -9.40 -6.76
CA ASN A 97 -2.65 -10.05 -6.44
C ASN A 97 -3.29 -9.59 -5.11
N GLU A 98 -2.55 -8.87 -4.26
CA GLU A 98 -3.05 -8.33 -2.99
C GLU A 98 -3.39 -6.84 -3.10
N ILE A 99 -3.11 -6.21 -4.26
CA ILE A 99 -3.45 -4.81 -4.55
C ILE A 99 -4.97 -4.70 -4.57
N ASP A 100 -5.46 -3.90 -3.65
CA ASP A 100 -6.87 -3.57 -3.52
C ASP A 100 -7.16 -2.20 -4.14
N THR A 101 -6.28 -1.24 -3.88
CA THR A 101 -6.43 0.14 -4.36
C THR A 101 -5.15 0.62 -5.03
N PHE A 102 -5.28 1.16 -6.25
CA PHE A 102 -4.19 1.71 -7.03
C PHE A 102 -4.40 3.22 -7.22
N TYR A 103 -3.54 4.04 -6.59
CA TYR A 103 -3.62 5.50 -6.62
C TYR A 103 -2.84 6.04 -7.83
N THR A 104 -3.55 6.60 -8.81
CA THR A 104 -2.97 7.16 -10.04
C THR A 104 -3.40 8.60 -10.28
N ASP A 105 -2.53 9.36 -10.95
CA ASP A 105 -2.80 10.75 -11.35
C ASP A 105 -3.76 10.88 -12.52
N ALA A 106 -3.80 9.87 -13.38
CA ALA A 106 -4.71 9.82 -14.51
C ALA A 106 -5.82 8.82 -14.20
N PRO A 107 -7.09 9.12 -14.54
CA PRO A 107 -8.04 8.04 -14.75
C PRO A 107 -7.37 7.09 -15.77
N LEU A 108 -7.29 5.80 -15.43
CA LEU A 108 -6.74 4.73 -16.29
C LEU A 108 -7.45 4.65 -17.66
N ASN A 109 -8.49 5.47 -17.85
CA ASN A 109 -9.43 5.50 -18.92
C ASN A 109 -9.54 6.93 -19.50
N LYS A 110 -8.55 7.35 -20.29
CA LYS A 110 -8.78 8.42 -21.27
C LYS A 110 -9.35 7.90 -22.60
N ASN A 111 -9.30 6.59 -22.86
CA ASN A 111 -9.79 5.96 -24.09
C ASN A 111 -10.82 4.82 -23.88
N GLY A 112 -11.27 4.56 -22.66
CA GLY A 112 -12.28 3.53 -22.37
C GLY A 112 -13.30 4.06 -21.38
N LYS A 113 -14.60 3.97 -21.66
CA LYS A 113 -15.62 4.31 -20.67
C LYS A 113 -15.57 3.29 -19.53
N ALA A 114 -14.99 3.64 -18.39
CA ALA A 114 -15.41 3.06 -17.11
C ALA A 114 -15.56 4.20 -16.11
N ASN A 115 -16.75 4.27 -15.53
CA ASN A 115 -17.18 5.33 -14.61
C ASN A 115 -16.21 5.45 -13.43
N SER A 116 -15.68 6.65 -13.22
CA SER A 116 -14.96 7.03 -12.01
C SER A 116 -15.95 7.21 -10.86
N VAL A 117 -15.67 6.58 -9.72
CA VAL A 117 -16.46 6.70 -8.49
C VAL A 117 -16.40 8.14 -7.96
N ASN A 118 -17.59 8.73 -7.78
CA ASN A 118 -17.82 10.12 -7.38
C ASN A 118 -18.13 10.18 -5.87
N ASN A 119 -17.23 10.83 -5.12
CA ASN A 119 -17.38 11.59 -3.86
C ASN A 119 -18.61 11.42 -2.92
N GLY A 120 -19.02 10.20 -2.57
CA GLY A 120 -19.64 9.93 -1.26
C GLY A 120 -21.00 10.56 -0.97
N SER A 121 -21.79 10.93 -1.97
CA SER A 121 -23.23 11.24 -1.80
C SER A 121 -24.08 9.99 -2.06
N SER A 122 -25.17 9.81 -1.29
CA SER A 122 -26.12 8.71 -1.46
C SER A 122 -26.79 8.74 -2.83
N ILE A 123 -26.90 7.58 -3.49
CA ILE A 123 -27.71 7.36 -4.69
C ILE A 123 -29.18 7.44 -4.25
N GLN A 124 -29.92 8.44 -4.73
CA GLN A 124 -31.38 8.46 -4.64
C GLN A 124 -31.95 7.73 -5.86
N GLU A 125 -32.63 6.62 -5.62
CA GLU A 125 -33.83 6.22 -6.39
C GLU A 125 -35.05 6.39 -5.49
#